data_AF-A0A9X4F3L8-F1
#
_entry.id   AF-A0A9X4F3L8-F1
#
_cell.length_a   1.000
_cell.length_b   1.000
_cell.length_c   1.000
_cell.angle_alpha   90.00
_cell.angle_beta   90.00
_cell.angle_gamma   90.00
#
_symmetry.space_group_name_H-M   'P 1'
#
loop_
_entity.id
_entity.type
_entity.pdbx_description
1 polymer ?
#
loop_
_entity_poly.entity_id
_entity_poly.type
_entity_poly.pdbx_seq_one_letter_code
_entity_poly.pdbx_strand_id
1 'polypeptide(L)'
;MKSCKEKRAYEQIVKILSLLNVYQAKNVLDSVYRSVSFGTPELTRIPINYKSKIDSDRELHDFIMSLDLEFLYQKDVLLACIDKFGKERAPSRTSLNRAWKKLLHKKERMNANEQI
;
A
#
# COMPACT_ATOMS: atom_id res chain seq x y z
N MET A 1 1.51 33.53 0.53
CA MET A 1 0.96 32.24 0.99
C MET A 1 -0.05 32.53 2.07
N LYS A 2 -1.35 32.35 1.80
CA LYS A 2 -2.45 32.84 2.62
C LYS A 2 -3.13 31.74 3.45
N SER A 3 -2.99 30.47 3.06
CA SER A 3 -3.60 29.33 3.79
C SER A 3 -2.57 28.35 4.36
N CYS A 4 -2.95 27.64 5.43
CA CYS A 4 -2.15 26.53 5.98
C CYS A 4 -1.89 25.43 4.94
N LYS A 5 -2.82 25.24 4.00
CA LYS A 5 -2.68 24.28 2.89
C LYS A 5 -1.59 24.71 1.92
N GLU A 6 -1.56 25.99 1.54
CA GLU A 6 -0.49 26.54 0.70
C GLU A 6 0.87 26.39 1.37
N LYS A 7 0.97 26.73 2.67
CA LYS A 7 2.23 26.63 3.42
C LYS A 7 2.77 25.20 3.45
N ARG A 8 1.90 24.23 3.76
CA ARG A 8 2.27 22.81 3.77
C ARG A 8 2.68 22.30 2.39
N ALA A 9 1.98 22.73 1.33
CA ALA A 9 2.32 22.35 -0.04
C ALA A 9 3.71 22.88 -0.42
N TYR A 10 4.02 24.13 -0.08
CA TYR A 10 5.34 24.71 -0.33
C TYR A 10 6.45 23.97 0.41
N GLU A 11 6.28 23.67 1.69
CA GLU A 11 7.29 22.93 2.47
C GLU A 11 7.60 21.56 1.82
N GLN A 12 6.57 20.86 1.34
CA GLN A 12 6.74 19.59 0.64
C GLN A 12 7.43 19.76 -0.72
N ILE A 13 7.01 20.75 -1.52
CA ILE A 13 7.57 21.02 -2.84
C ILE A 13 9.04 21.43 -2.71
N VAL A 14 9.37 22.34 -1.80
CA VAL A 14 10.76 22.79 -1.57
C VAL A 14 11.64 21.63 -1.13
N LYS A 15 11.17 20.77 -0.22
CA LYS A 15 11.92 19.59 0.22
C LYS A 15 12.23 18.62 -0.92
N ILE A 16 11.31 18.47 -1.88
CA ILE A 16 11.52 17.59 -3.04
C ILE A 16 12.49 18.26 -4.02
N LEU A 17 12.29 19.54 -4.33
CA LEU A 17 13.11 20.28 -5.29
C LEU A 17 14.54 20.51 -4.78
N SER A 18 14.77 20.56 -3.46
CA SER A 18 16.11 20.71 -2.90
C SER A 18 17.02 19.50 -3.13
N LEU A 19 16.47 18.37 -3.60
CA LEU A 19 17.23 17.20 -4.03
C LEU A 19 17.75 17.31 -5.48
N LEU A 20 17.33 18.34 -6.19
CA LEU A 20 17.68 18.59 -7.60
C LEU A 20 18.65 19.76 -7.71
N ASN A 21 19.36 19.84 -8.83
CA ASN A 21 20.08 21.06 -9.15
C ASN A 21 19.12 22.17 -9.61
N VAL A 22 19.60 23.41 -9.62
CA VAL A 22 18.78 24.60 -9.91
C VAL A 22 18.10 24.54 -11.28
N TYR A 23 18.79 24.02 -12.31
CA TYR A 23 18.23 23.89 -13.66
C TYR A 23 17.13 22.83 -13.72
N GLN A 24 17.34 21.68 -13.09
CA GLN A 24 16.34 20.62 -12.98
C GLN A 24 15.10 21.09 -12.21
N ALA A 25 15.30 21.76 -11.07
CA ALA A 25 14.22 22.29 -10.26
C ALA A 25 13.37 23.31 -11.04
N LYS A 26 14.01 24.21 -11.81
CA LYS A 26 13.33 25.14 -12.70
C LYS A 26 12.49 24.43 -13.76
N ASN A 27 13.07 23.47 -14.46
CA ASN A 27 12.37 22.73 -15.51
C ASN A 27 11.14 22.00 -14.96
N VAL A 28 11.25 21.38 -13.77
CA VAL A 28 10.13 20.73 -13.10
C VAL A 28 9.03 21.73 -12.76
N LEU A 29 9.37 22.90 -12.21
CA LEU A 29 8.40 23.95 -11.90
C LEU A 29 7.70 24.48 -13.15
N ASP A 30 8.43 24.71 -14.24
CA ASP A 30 7.87 25.17 -15.51
C ASP A 30 6.90 24.12 -16.10
N SER A 31 7.24 22.83 -16.02
CA SER A 31 6.35 21.74 -16.41
C SER A 31 5.09 21.68 -15.56
N VAL A 32 5.22 21.76 -14.22
CA VAL A 32 4.08 21.78 -13.29
C VAL A 32 3.17 22.97 -13.57
N TYR A 33 3.74 24.16 -13.76
CA TYR A 33 2.99 25.37 -14.09
C TYR A 33 2.17 25.18 -15.37
N ARG A 34 2.81 24.70 -16.45
CA ARG A 34 2.11 24.41 -17.72
C ARG A 34 0.97 23.41 -17.50
N SER A 35 1.22 22.28 -16.85
CA SER A 35 0.19 21.25 -16.61
C SER A 35 -1.01 21.77 -15.80
N VAL A 36 -0.77 22.65 -14.82
CA VAL A 36 -1.85 23.25 -14.03
C VAL A 36 -2.61 24.31 -14.84
N SER A 37 -1.91 25.17 -15.60
CA SER A 37 -2.52 26.22 -16.41
C SER A 37 -3.36 25.69 -17.58
N PHE A 38 -2.98 24.57 -18.18
CA PHE A 38 -3.70 23.94 -19.30
C PHE A 38 -4.83 23.00 -18.86
N GLY A 39 -5.08 22.84 -17.54
CA GLY A 39 -6.18 22.02 -17.04
C GLY A 39 -6.03 20.51 -17.28
N THR A 40 -4.84 20.06 -17.69
CA THR A 40 -4.50 18.65 -17.94
C THR A 40 -3.45 18.15 -16.95
N PRO A 41 -3.74 18.09 -15.64
CA PRO A 41 -2.93 17.29 -14.75
C PRO A 41 -3.26 15.82 -15.00
N GLU A 42 -2.84 15.27 -16.14
CA GLU A 42 -2.61 13.83 -16.25
C GLU A 42 -1.38 13.48 -15.41
N LEU A 43 -1.53 13.64 -14.10
CA LEU A 43 -0.81 12.81 -13.16
C LEU A 43 -1.39 11.42 -13.41
N THR A 44 -0.74 10.67 -14.30
CA THR A 44 -0.87 9.22 -14.33
C THR A 44 -0.80 8.80 -12.87
N ARG A 45 -1.92 8.34 -12.32
CA ARG A 45 -1.94 7.75 -10.99
C ARG A 45 -0.97 6.60 -11.10
N ILE A 46 0.27 6.81 -10.67
CA ILE A 46 1.19 5.70 -10.42
C ILE A 46 0.38 4.82 -9.49
N PRO A 47 -0.04 3.62 -9.92
CA PRO A 47 -0.74 2.73 -9.03
C PRO A 47 0.26 2.50 -7.91
N ILE A 48 0.00 3.11 -6.76
CA ILE A 48 0.83 2.86 -5.60
C ILE A 48 0.46 1.43 -5.25
N ASN A 49 1.25 0.50 -5.78
CA ASN A 49 1.24 -0.90 -5.43
C ASN A 49 1.74 -0.97 -3.98
N TYR A 50 0.95 -0.43 -3.05
CA TYR A 50 1.08 -0.69 -1.64
C TYR A 50 0.78 -2.17 -1.48
N LYS A 51 1.83 -2.99 -1.58
CA LYS A 51 1.80 -4.35 -1.08
C LYS A 51 1.43 -4.25 0.38
N SER A 52 0.33 -4.88 0.77
CA SER A 52 -0.02 -4.97 2.19
C SER A 52 1.09 -5.70 2.92
N LYS A 53 1.18 -5.58 4.25
CA LYS A 53 2.15 -6.33 5.05
C LYS A 53 2.08 -7.84 4.76
N ILE A 54 0.86 -8.34 4.49
CA ILE A 54 0.59 -9.71 4.08
C ILE A 54 1.18 -10.01 2.70
N ASP A 55 1.11 -9.10 1.73
CA ASP A 55 1.70 -9.32 0.40
C ASP A 55 3.23 -9.14 0.36
N SER A 56 3.80 -8.41 1.32
CA SER A 56 5.25 -8.14 1.39
C SER A 56 6.01 -9.16 2.23
N ASP A 57 5.39 -9.73 3.26
CA ASP A 57 6.02 -10.68 4.17
C ASP A 57 5.62 -12.11 3.77
N ARG A 58 6.56 -12.82 3.13
CA ARG A 58 6.34 -14.17 2.59
C ARG A 58 6.00 -15.18 3.70
N GLU A 59 6.71 -15.16 4.81
CA GLU A 59 6.46 -16.11 5.91
C GLU A 59 5.10 -15.89 6.54
N LEU A 60 4.70 -14.62 6.71
CA LEU A 60 3.37 -14.27 7.20
C LEU A 60 2.29 -14.75 6.24
N HIS A 61 2.47 -14.48 4.94
CA HIS A 61 1.54 -14.94 3.91
C HIS A 61 1.39 -16.45 3.93
N ASP A 62 2.50 -17.19 3.91
CA ASP A 62 2.51 -18.65 3.82
C ASP A 62 1.91 -19.27 5.09
N PHE A 63 2.14 -18.67 6.26
CA PHE A 63 1.47 -19.06 7.48
C PHE A 63 -0.04 -18.86 7.40
N ILE A 64 -0.52 -17.69 6.96
CA ILE A 64 -1.97 -17.44 6.82
C ILE A 64 -2.59 -18.45 5.85
N MET A 65 -1.92 -18.75 4.74
CA MET A 65 -2.41 -19.74 3.77
C MET A 65 -2.40 -21.18 4.32
N SER A 66 -1.54 -21.50 5.28
CA SER A 66 -1.55 -22.81 5.96
C SER A 66 -2.72 -22.98 6.92
N LEU A 67 -3.32 -21.89 7.42
CA LEU A 67 -4.47 -21.93 8.32
C LEU A 67 -5.76 -22.27 7.58
N ASP A 68 -6.71 -22.88 8.27
CA ASP A 68 -8.00 -23.24 7.68
C ASP A 68 -8.96 -22.04 7.60
N LEU A 69 -8.78 -21.22 6.56
CA LEU A 69 -9.48 -19.96 6.39
C LEU A 69 -10.99 -20.10 6.15
N GLU A 70 -11.48 -21.28 5.77
CA GLU A 70 -12.91 -21.55 5.53
C GLU A 70 -13.69 -21.63 6.84
N PHE A 71 -13.04 -22.12 7.91
CA PHE A 71 -13.68 -22.36 9.21
C PHE A 71 -13.23 -21.36 10.30
N LEU A 72 -12.15 -20.63 10.06
CA LEU A 72 -11.64 -19.62 10.99
C LEU A 72 -12.21 -18.23 10.71
N TYR A 73 -12.55 -17.50 11.77
CA TYR A 73 -12.87 -16.08 11.65
C TYR A 73 -11.59 -15.25 11.54
N GLN A 74 -11.71 -14.07 10.90
CA GLN A 74 -10.63 -13.08 10.78
C GLN A 74 -9.95 -12.74 12.12
N LYS A 75 -10.72 -12.72 13.21
CA LYS A 75 -10.21 -12.45 14.56
C LYS A 75 -9.25 -13.56 15.03
N ASP A 76 -9.55 -14.81 14.70
CA ASP A 76 -8.80 -15.98 15.17
C ASP A 76 -7.50 -16.10 14.36
N VAL A 77 -7.57 -15.83 13.05
CA VAL A 77 -6.39 -15.71 12.19
C VAL A 77 -5.47 -14.58 12.65
N LEU A 78 -6.03 -13.43 13.04
CA LEU A 78 -5.23 -12.33 13.58
C LEU A 78 -4.52 -12.72 14.88
N LEU A 79 -5.22 -13.39 15.80
CA LEU A 79 -4.63 -13.88 17.05
C LEU A 79 -3.51 -14.88 16.78
N ALA A 80 -3.72 -15.83 15.86
CA ALA A 80 -2.69 -16.78 15.44
C ALA A 80 -1.46 -16.08 14.84
N CYS A 81 -1.64 -15.01 14.07
CA CYS A 81 -0.53 -14.23 13.52
C CYS A 81 0.24 -13.48 14.62
N ILE A 82 -0.45 -12.94 15.62
CA ILE A 82 0.18 -12.25 16.76
C ILE A 82 0.95 -13.24 17.62
N ASP A 83 0.39 -14.41 17.87
CA ASP A 83 1.03 -15.46 18.66
C ASP A 83 2.33 -15.95 18.00
N LYS A 84 2.30 -16.19 16.68
CA LYS A 84 3.47 -16.70 15.95
C LYS A 84 4.57 -15.66 15.69
N PHE A 85 4.20 -14.43 15.34
CA PHE A 85 5.16 -13.43 14.84
C PHE A 85 5.31 -12.19 15.74
N GLY A 86 4.50 -12.08 16.78
CA GLY A 86 4.40 -10.89 17.61
C GLY A 86 3.57 -9.77 16.97
N LYS A 87 3.09 -8.85 17.79
CA LYS A 87 2.21 -7.74 17.39
C LYS A 87 2.83 -6.81 16.33
N GLU A 88 4.14 -6.64 16.36
CA GLU A 88 4.86 -5.76 15.42
C GLU A 88 4.89 -6.31 14.01
N ARG A 89 4.96 -7.64 13.84
CA ARG A 89 5.05 -8.29 12.53
C ARG A 89 3.70 -8.81 12.03
N ALA A 90 2.73 -9.00 12.91
CA ALA A 90 1.36 -9.33 12.56
C ALA A 90 0.70 -8.24 11.66
N PRO A 91 -0.26 -8.62 10.80
CA PRO A 91 -1.03 -7.66 10.02
C PRO A 91 -1.95 -6.85 10.94
N SER A 92 -2.30 -5.63 10.55
CA SER A 92 -3.35 -4.89 11.24
C SER A 92 -4.71 -5.49 10.91
N ARG A 93 -5.68 -5.39 11.83
CA ARG A 93 -7.07 -5.81 11.61
C ARG A 93 -7.63 -5.26 10.29
N THR A 94 -7.40 -3.98 10.01
CA THR A 94 -7.88 -3.34 8.77
C THR A 94 -7.22 -3.91 7.52
N SER A 95 -5.91 -4.20 7.57
CA SER A 95 -5.19 -4.82 6.45
C SER A 95 -5.67 -6.25 6.17
N LEU A 96 -5.89 -7.05 7.23
CA LEU A 96 -6.39 -8.41 7.13
C LEU A 96 -7.80 -8.43 6.54
N ASN A 97 -8.70 -7.56 7.02
CA ASN A 97 -10.06 -7.47 6.51
C ASN A 97 -10.11 -7.11 5.02
N ARG A 98 -9.23 -6.22 4.56
CA ARG A 98 -9.12 -5.87 3.14
C ARG A 98 -8.58 -7.03 2.30
N ALA A 99 -7.64 -7.79 2.84
CA ALA A 99 -7.04 -8.94 2.16
C ALA A 99 -7.91 -10.21 2.20
N TRP A 100 -8.89 -10.28 3.11
CA TRP A 100 -9.61 -11.52 3.44
C TRP A 100 -10.22 -12.23 2.23
N LYS A 101 -11.00 -11.51 1.42
CA LYS A 101 -11.64 -12.07 0.22
C LYS A 101 -10.61 -12.60 -0.79
N LYS A 102 -9.46 -11.93 -0.91
CA LYS A 102 -8.35 -12.36 -1.79
C LYS A 102 -7.70 -13.64 -1.27
N LEU A 103 -7.52 -13.75 0.06
CA LEU A 103 -6.94 -14.93 0.71
C LEU A 103 -7.84 -16.16 0.55
N LEU A 104 -9.16 -16.00 0.78
CA LEU A 104 -10.14 -17.07 0.59
C LEU A 104 -10.13 -17.59 -0.86
N HIS A 105 -10.28 -16.70 -1.85
CA HIS A 105 -10.23 -17.11 -3.25
C HIS A 105 -8.91 -17.76 -3.66
N LYS A 106 -7.79 -17.34 -3.06
CA LYS A 106 -6.50 -17.99 -3.33
C LYS A 106 -6.46 -19.40 -2.74
N LYS A 107 -7.05 -19.60 -1.56
CA LYS A 107 -7.13 -20.91 -0.89
C LYS A 107 -8.06 -21.87 -1.64
N GLU A 108 -9.23 -21.41 -2.06
CA GLU A 108 -10.16 -22.18 -2.92
C GLU A 108 -9.44 -22.71 -4.18
N ARG A 109 -8.64 -21.87 -4.85
CA ARG A 109 -7.87 -22.27 -6.04
C ARG A 109 -6.76 -23.27 -5.73
N MET A 110 -6.11 -23.17 -4.57
CA MET A 110 -5.09 -24.12 -4.15
C MET A 110 -5.71 -25.49 -3.88
N ASN A 111 -6.80 -25.52 -3.09
CA ASN A 111 -7.52 -26.74 -2.77
C ASN A 111 -8.08 -27.42 -4.03
N ALA A 112 -8.59 -26.65 -5.00
CA ALA A 112 -9.08 -27.19 -6.27
C ALA A 112 -7.99 -27.82 -7.14
N ASN A 113 -6.74 -27.33 -7.07
CA ASN A 113 -5.61 -27.86 -7.82
C ASN A 113 -4.99 -29.11 -7.16
N GLU A 114 -5.18 -29.31 -5.86
CA GLU A 114 -4.71 -30.50 -5.13
C GLU A 114 -5.63 -31.73 -5.29
N GLN A 115 -6.80 -31.55 -5.92
CA GLN A 115 -7.76 -32.63 -6.19
C GLN A 115 -7.59 -33.31 -7.57
N ILE A 116 -6.51 -33.00 -8.29
CA ILE A 116 -6.13 -33.59 -9.59
C ILE A 116 -4.87 -34.44 -9.39
#